data_AF-A0A662X8L0-F1
#
_entry.id   AF-A0A662X8L0-F1
#
_cell.length_a   1.000
_cell.length_b   1.000
_cell.length_c   1.000
_cell.angle_alpha   90.00
_cell.angle_beta   90.00
_cell.angle_gamma   90.00
#
_symmetry.space_group_name_H-M   'P 1'
#
loop_
_entity.id
_entity.type
_entity.pdbx_description
1 polymer ?
#
loop_
_entity_poly.entity_id
_entity_poly.type
_entity_poly.pdbx_seq_one_letter_code
_entity_poly.pdbx_strand_id
1 'polypeptide(L)'
;MTTLLQLRGEGASALRMYLATHLAADQLQREDAKRLLLGDPKDVLTTAEFRLAVGLLRDLRATSDPAAPRVSFFLHQGQGVRAFAVPTVDGGYDHKQSEKQAKYLAKRREKLQRLDEELRYGHMVRNVKSQSATTEMAHHQKSLKQHLSIGANMVVARITAFNRLLMLQLKLDRLTDCMPAVWPQRIIAGLVGAIAMMVIEMVLFITRAAKFEAIEQEQQKHKTSVF
;
A
#
# COMPACT_ATOMS: atom_id res chain seq x y z
N MET A 1 14.90 30.93 -21.85
CA MET A 1 13.59 31.34 -21.27
C MET A 1 13.67 31.21 -19.76
N THR A 2 13.88 32.31 -19.05
CA THR A 2 13.82 32.36 -17.59
C THR A 2 12.37 32.56 -17.18
N THR A 3 11.67 31.50 -16.83
CA THR A 3 10.30 31.61 -16.32
C THR A 3 10.33 32.21 -14.93
N LEU A 4 9.82 33.44 -14.79
CA LEU A 4 9.62 34.06 -13.48
C LEU A 4 8.37 33.45 -12.85
N LEU A 5 8.59 32.76 -11.74
CA LEU A 5 7.54 32.08 -10.99
C LEU A 5 7.01 33.06 -9.95
N GLN A 6 5.70 33.30 -9.99
CA GLN A 6 4.98 34.21 -9.11
C GLN A 6 4.06 33.40 -8.21
N LEU A 7 4.10 33.68 -6.92
CA LEU A 7 3.23 33.11 -5.91
C LEU A 7 2.06 34.06 -5.72
N ARG A 8 0.84 33.60 -5.98
CA ARG A 8 -0.37 34.41 -5.83
C ARG A 8 -1.34 33.80 -4.81
N GLY A 9 -1.89 34.62 -3.93
CA GLY A 9 -2.97 34.23 -3.01
C GLY A 9 -2.97 34.99 -1.69
N GLU A 10 -4.03 34.78 -0.90
CA GLU A 10 -4.27 35.42 0.41
C GLU A 10 -3.13 35.15 1.41
N GLY A 11 -2.49 33.98 1.32
CA GLY A 11 -1.32 33.65 2.13
C GLY A 11 -0.11 34.54 1.84
N ALA A 12 0.00 35.06 0.62
CA ALA A 12 1.08 35.91 0.17
C ALA A 12 0.94 37.33 0.78
N SER A 13 -0.28 37.87 0.83
CA SER A 13 -0.58 39.14 1.49
C SER A 13 -0.57 39.04 3.01
N ALA A 14 -1.09 37.96 3.59
CA ALA A 14 -1.01 37.71 5.03
C ALA A 14 0.46 37.69 5.53
N LEU A 15 1.36 37.07 4.75
CA LEU A 15 2.78 37.05 5.05
C LEU A 15 3.43 38.44 4.96
N ARG A 16 3.09 39.26 3.96
CA ARG A 16 3.57 40.66 3.89
C ARG A 16 3.05 41.50 5.06
N MET A 17 1.78 41.37 5.41
CA MET A 17 1.15 42.11 6.50
C MET A 17 1.75 41.71 7.86
N TYR A 18 2.02 40.42 8.06
CA TYR A 18 2.67 39.93 9.27
C TYR A 18 4.10 40.49 9.40
N LEU A 19 4.86 40.48 8.31
CA LEU A 19 6.19 41.07 8.28
C LEU A 19 6.17 42.59 8.51
N ALA A 20 5.21 43.32 7.94
CA ALA A 20 5.06 44.76 8.15
C ALA A 20 4.83 45.14 9.62
N THR A 21 4.13 44.28 10.36
CA THR A 21 3.70 44.54 11.75
C THR A 21 4.70 44.04 12.80
N HIS A 22 5.48 43.01 12.48
CA HIS A 22 6.37 42.33 13.44
C HIS A 22 7.87 42.51 13.13
N LEU A 23 8.25 43.19 12.04
CA LEU A 23 9.66 43.57 11.82
C LEU A 23 10.08 44.70 12.76
N ALA A 24 11.27 44.56 13.34
CA ALA A 24 11.92 45.64 14.06
C ALA A 24 12.38 46.76 13.11
N ALA A 25 12.47 47.98 13.64
CA ALA A 25 12.71 49.20 12.85
C ALA A 25 14.05 49.20 12.10
N ASP A 26 15.04 48.47 12.60
CA ASP A 26 16.36 48.23 11.97
C ASP A 26 16.24 47.37 10.70
N GLN A 27 15.43 46.31 10.75
CA GLN A 27 15.19 45.42 9.60
C GLN A 27 14.29 46.10 8.55
N LEU A 28 13.41 47.00 8.97
CA LEU A 28 12.52 47.77 8.10
C LEU A 28 13.29 48.82 7.26
N GLN A 29 14.47 49.27 7.72
CA GLN A 29 15.30 50.22 6.97
C GLN A 29 16.06 49.59 5.80
N ARG A 30 16.14 48.26 5.74
CA ARG A 30 16.79 47.54 4.65
C ARG A 30 16.01 47.75 3.34
N GLU A 31 16.67 48.29 2.32
CA GLU A 31 16.05 48.62 1.02
C GLU A 31 15.30 47.44 0.39
N ASP A 32 15.80 46.21 0.59
CA ASP A 32 15.15 44.99 0.10
C ASP A 32 13.84 44.67 0.82
N ALA A 33 13.76 44.95 2.13
CA ALA A 33 12.55 44.78 2.93
C ALA A 33 11.51 45.85 2.58
N LYS A 34 11.95 47.10 2.37
CA LYS A 34 11.07 48.16 1.87
C LYS A 34 10.47 47.82 0.51
N ARG A 35 11.26 47.28 -0.42
CA ARG A 35 10.76 46.83 -1.73
C ARG A 35 9.74 45.70 -1.62
N LEU A 36 9.90 44.80 -0.65
CA LEU A 36 8.94 43.72 -0.40
C LEU A 36 7.63 44.21 0.22
N LEU A 37 7.69 45.23 1.10
CA LEU A 37 6.54 45.79 1.82
C LEU A 37 5.80 46.89 1.03
N LEU A 38 6.52 47.67 0.22
CA LEU A 38 5.98 48.70 -0.69
C LEU A 38 5.64 48.13 -2.08
N GLY A 39 5.95 46.86 -2.32
CA GLY A 39 5.60 46.17 -3.56
C GLY A 39 4.09 46.12 -3.77
N ASP A 40 3.67 46.10 -5.03
CA ASP A 40 2.27 46.17 -5.47
C ASP A 40 1.37 45.26 -4.59
N PRO A 41 0.28 45.77 -3.99
CA PRO A 41 -0.54 45.07 -2.99
C PRO A 41 -1.35 43.89 -3.57
N LYS A 42 -1.10 43.53 -4.84
CA LYS A 42 -1.86 42.56 -5.61
C LYS A 42 -1.50 41.12 -5.25
N ASP A 43 -1.53 40.71 -3.99
CA ASP A 43 -1.41 39.29 -3.55
C ASP A 43 -0.32 38.45 -4.26
N VAL A 44 0.73 39.07 -4.80
CA VAL A 44 1.69 38.44 -5.72
C VAL A 44 3.09 38.67 -5.19
N LEU A 45 3.78 37.59 -4.84
CA LEU A 45 5.20 37.59 -4.52
C LEU A 45 6.00 36.94 -5.65
N THR A 46 7.08 37.59 -6.05
CA THR A 46 8.09 36.94 -6.90
C THR A 46 8.88 35.90 -6.10
N THR A 47 9.54 34.96 -6.77
CA THR A 47 10.41 33.98 -6.09
C THR A 47 11.53 34.62 -5.28
N ALA A 48 12.08 35.75 -5.74
CA ALA A 48 13.11 36.50 -5.02
C ALA A 48 12.54 37.10 -3.72
N GLU A 49 11.39 37.78 -3.82
CA GLU A 49 10.69 38.33 -2.65
C GLU A 49 10.28 37.24 -1.66
N PHE A 50 9.77 36.11 -2.13
CA PHE A 50 9.39 35.00 -1.25
C PHE A 50 10.60 34.46 -0.47
N ARG A 51 11.75 34.30 -1.12
CA ARG A 51 12.99 33.86 -0.43
C ARG A 51 13.44 34.89 0.62
N LEU A 52 13.34 36.18 0.31
CA LEU A 52 13.64 37.24 1.27
C LEU A 52 12.68 37.21 2.46
N ALA A 53 11.37 37.07 2.23
CA ALA A 53 10.37 36.95 3.28
C ALA A 53 10.60 35.72 4.19
N VAL A 54 10.98 34.58 3.61
CA VAL A 54 11.33 33.37 4.37
C VAL A 54 12.57 33.60 5.24
N GLY A 55 13.58 34.31 4.70
CA GLY A 55 14.76 34.72 5.45
C GLY A 55 14.39 35.61 6.64
N LEU A 56 13.62 36.66 6.41
CA LEU A 56 13.17 37.58 7.46
C LEU A 56 12.33 36.87 8.53
N LEU A 57 11.42 35.97 8.16
CA LEU A 57 10.66 35.17 9.13
C LEU A 57 11.55 34.25 9.97
N ARG A 58 12.61 33.69 9.36
CA ARG A 58 13.57 32.85 10.07
C ARG A 58 14.39 33.68 11.06
N ASP A 59 14.83 34.86 10.64
CA ASP A 59 15.62 35.76 11.47
C ASP A 59 14.78 36.32 12.62
N LEU A 60 13.53 36.71 12.37
CA LEU A 60 12.58 37.12 13.42
C LEU A 60 12.34 36.03 14.47
N ARG A 61 12.23 34.77 14.05
CA ARG A 61 12.09 33.66 14.99
C ARG A 61 13.35 33.44 15.82
N ALA A 62 14.52 33.66 15.22
CA ALA A 62 15.79 33.47 15.89
C ALA A 62 16.11 34.59 16.89
N THR A 63 15.71 35.83 16.61
CA THR A 63 16.11 37.00 17.39
C THR A 63 15.03 37.56 18.31
N SER A 64 13.75 37.51 17.91
CA SER A 64 12.70 38.30 18.56
C SER A 64 11.56 37.46 19.13
N ASP A 65 11.03 36.50 18.37
CA ASP A 65 9.87 35.70 18.82
C ASP A 65 9.93 34.22 18.37
N PRO A 66 10.27 33.28 19.28
CA PRO A 66 10.29 31.85 18.94
C PRO A 66 8.90 31.28 18.62
N ALA A 67 7.81 31.97 19.01
CA ALA A 67 6.42 31.56 18.73
C ALA A 67 5.91 32.05 17.35
N ALA A 68 6.71 32.81 16.60
CA ALA A 68 6.30 33.31 15.29
C ALA A 68 5.88 32.17 14.34
N PRO A 69 4.77 32.33 13.57
CA PRO A 69 4.22 31.30 12.69
C PRO A 69 5.19 30.89 11.57
N ARG A 70 5.12 29.62 11.17
CA ARG A 70 5.95 29.08 10.08
C ARG A 70 5.45 29.60 8.74
N VAL A 71 6.32 29.68 7.74
CA VAL A 71 5.94 30.00 6.36
C VAL A 71 4.82 29.07 5.88
N SER A 72 4.86 27.79 6.29
CA SER A 72 3.81 26.82 6.01
C SER A 72 2.42 27.26 6.52
N PHE A 73 2.34 27.97 7.64
CA PHE A 73 1.08 28.50 8.15
C PHE A 73 0.45 29.45 7.11
N PHE A 74 1.22 30.41 6.61
CA PHE A 74 0.75 31.35 5.60
C PHE A 74 0.43 30.69 4.26
N LEU A 75 1.19 29.67 3.85
CA LEU A 75 0.92 28.94 2.60
C LEU A 75 -0.40 28.15 2.63
N HIS A 76 -0.86 27.75 3.82
CA HIS A 76 -2.10 26.99 4.02
C HIS A 76 -3.26 27.84 4.56
N GLN A 77 -3.03 29.13 4.80
CA GLN A 77 -4.05 30.03 5.33
C GLN A 77 -5.02 30.44 4.20
N GLY A 78 -6.34 30.30 4.46
CA GLY A 78 -7.38 30.67 3.50
C GLY A 78 -7.44 29.77 2.28
N GLN A 79 -7.59 30.34 1.08
CA GLN A 79 -7.61 29.59 -0.19
C GLN A 79 -6.22 29.06 -0.64
N GLY A 80 -5.18 29.29 0.16
CA GLY A 80 -3.80 28.87 -0.09
C GLY A 80 -3.06 29.74 -1.10
N VAL A 81 -1.80 29.38 -1.38
CA VAL A 81 -0.95 30.08 -2.35
C VAL A 81 -0.79 29.23 -3.61
N ARG A 82 -1.08 29.81 -4.78
CA ARG A 82 -0.94 29.17 -6.09
C ARG A 82 0.28 29.73 -6.82
N ALA A 83 1.10 28.83 -7.36
CA ALA A 83 2.24 29.20 -8.18
C ALA A 83 1.82 29.37 -9.64
N PHE A 84 2.12 30.53 -10.21
CA PHE A 84 1.92 30.84 -11.63
C PHE A 84 3.27 31.09 -12.29
N ALA A 85 3.52 30.46 -13.43
CA ALA A 85 4.65 30.80 -14.28
C ALA A 85 4.25 31.96 -15.18
N VAL A 86 4.85 33.13 -14.99
CA VAL A 86 4.63 34.28 -15.87
C VAL A 86 5.68 34.27 -16.97
N PRO A 87 5.27 34.19 -18.25
CA PRO A 87 6.21 34.34 -19.35
C PRO A 87 6.72 35.79 -19.37
N THR A 88 8.04 35.96 -19.30
CA THR A 88 8.68 37.24 -19.61
C THR A 88 8.39 37.56 -21.07
N VAL A 89 7.66 38.64 -21.31
CA VAL A 89 7.31 39.13 -22.65
C VAL A 89 8.56 39.76 -23.26
N ASP A 90 9.52 38.93 -23.65
CA ASP A 90 10.65 39.30 -24.49
C ASP A 90 10.99 38.10 -25.37
N GLY A 91 10.51 38.14 -26.61
CA GLY A 91 10.74 37.12 -27.62
C GLY A 91 9.53 36.99 -28.53
N GLY A 92 9.64 37.57 -29.73
CA GLY A 92 8.58 37.61 -30.74
C GLY A 92 7.84 36.29 -30.91
N TYR A 93 6.51 36.38 -30.99
CA TYR A 93 5.62 35.25 -31.20
C TYR A 93 5.88 34.60 -32.56
N ASP A 94 6.73 33.58 -32.57
CA ASP A 94 6.95 32.74 -33.73
C ASP A 94 5.73 31.81 -33.87
N HIS A 95 4.85 32.09 -34.83
CA HIS A 95 3.53 31.44 -34.99
C HIS A 95 3.62 29.90 -35.04
N LYS A 96 4.77 29.36 -35.48
CA LYS A 96 5.08 27.92 -35.53
C LYS A 96 5.32 27.28 -34.15
N GLN A 97 5.76 28.06 -33.16
CA GLN A 97 6.03 27.57 -31.79
C GLN A 97 4.74 27.49 -30.97
N SER A 98 3.82 28.44 -31.18
CA SER A 98 2.45 28.42 -30.64
C SER A 98 1.68 27.18 -31.11
N GLU A 99 1.76 26.84 -32.39
CA GLU A 99 1.06 25.68 -32.95
C GLU A 99 1.60 24.34 -32.43
N LYS A 100 2.92 24.24 -32.23
CA LYS A 100 3.57 23.07 -31.60
C LYS A 100 3.18 22.93 -30.13
N GLN A 101 3.08 24.04 -29.39
CA GLN A 101 2.61 24.03 -28.01
C GLN A 101 1.14 23.64 -27.90
N ALA A 102 0.28 24.15 -28.79
CA ALA A 102 -1.13 23.78 -28.82
C ALA A 102 -1.31 22.27 -29.09
N LYS A 103 -0.58 21.71 -30.07
CA LYS A 103 -0.59 20.27 -30.36
C LYS A 103 -0.05 19.42 -29.20
N TYR A 104 0.99 19.89 -28.51
CA TYR A 104 1.51 19.23 -27.32
C TYR A 104 0.52 19.23 -26.15
N LEU A 105 -0.13 20.37 -25.90
CA LEU A 105 -1.12 20.51 -24.84
C LEU A 105 -2.38 19.67 -25.11
N ALA A 106 -2.81 19.58 -26.38
CA ALA A 106 -3.91 18.70 -26.78
C ALA A 106 -3.58 17.23 -26.51
N LYS A 107 -2.40 16.75 -26.95
CA LYS A 107 -1.94 15.37 -26.65
C LYS A 107 -1.82 15.11 -25.14
N ARG A 108 -1.38 16.11 -24.38
CA ARG A 108 -1.26 15.98 -22.92
C ARG A 108 -2.63 15.88 -22.25
N ARG A 109 -3.64 16.63 -22.70
CA ARG A 109 -5.01 16.53 -22.20
C ARG A 109 -5.62 15.16 -22.47
N GLU A 110 -5.44 14.63 -23.68
CA GLU A 110 -5.92 13.30 -24.03
C GLU A 110 -5.27 12.21 -23.15
N LYS A 111 -3.96 12.31 -22.91
CA LYS A 111 -3.26 11.37 -22.01
C LYS A 111 -3.77 11.43 -20.57
N LEU A 112 -4.07 12.63 -20.08
CA LEU A 112 -4.63 12.82 -18.74
C LEU A 112 -6.05 12.25 -18.62
N GLN A 113 -6.87 12.40 -19.66
CA GLN A 113 -8.21 11.81 -19.70
C GLN A 113 -8.16 10.29 -19.67
N ARG A 114 -7.27 9.65 -20.45
CA ARG A 114 -7.09 8.18 -20.40
C ARG A 114 -6.65 7.70 -19.01
N LEU A 115 -5.73 8.41 -18.37
CA LEU A 115 -5.29 8.07 -17.01
C LEU A 115 -6.42 8.20 -15.98
N ASP A 116 -7.26 9.23 -16.11
CA ASP A 116 -8.39 9.43 -15.21
C ASP A 116 -9.46 8.34 -15.41
N GLU A 117 -9.71 7.95 -16.66
CA GLU A 117 -10.55 6.80 -16.99
C GLU A 117 -9.99 5.49 -16.41
N GLU A 118 -8.70 5.20 -16.61
CA GLU A 118 -8.03 4.02 -16.06
C GLU A 118 -8.10 3.98 -14.53
N LEU A 119 -7.89 5.11 -13.86
CA LEU A 119 -8.03 5.21 -12.41
C LEU A 119 -9.47 4.96 -11.98
N ARG A 120 -10.44 5.55 -12.67
CA ARG A 120 -11.87 5.39 -12.36
C ARG A 120 -12.33 3.94 -12.57
N TYR A 121 -11.93 3.29 -13.67
CA TYR A 121 -12.18 1.86 -13.89
C TYR A 121 -11.44 1.00 -12.85
N GLY A 122 -10.20 1.33 -12.54
CA GLY A 122 -9.41 0.69 -11.50
C GLY A 122 -10.12 0.72 -10.14
N HIS A 123 -10.67 1.87 -9.75
CA HIS A 123 -11.44 2.03 -8.52
C HIS A 123 -12.75 1.22 -8.53
N MET A 124 -13.46 1.17 -9.66
CA MET A 124 -14.69 0.37 -9.78
C MET A 124 -14.44 -1.14 -9.68
N VAL A 125 -13.31 -1.64 -10.21
CA VAL A 125 -12.99 -3.07 -10.23
C VAL A 125 -12.18 -3.52 -9.00
N ARG A 126 -11.58 -2.59 -8.26
CA ARG A 126 -10.74 -2.89 -7.08
C ARG A 126 -11.48 -3.68 -6.00
N ASN A 127 -12.75 -3.36 -5.75
CA ASN A 127 -13.56 -4.05 -4.75
C ASN A 127 -13.88 -5.49 -5.18
N VAL A 128 -14.20 -5.70 -6.45
CA VAL A 128 -14.50 -7.02 -7.03
C VAL A 128 -13.28 -7.95 -6.94
N LYS A 129 -12.08 -7.45 -7.26
CA LYS A 129 -10.85 -8.24 -7.21
C LYS A 129 -10.46 -8.63 -5.79
N SER A 130 -10.64 -7.72 -4.82
CA SER A 130 -10.35 -8.01 -3.40
C SER A 130 -11.32 -9.03 -2.80
N GLN A 131 -12.62 -8.92 -3.11
CA GLN A 131 -13.63 -9.85 -2.64
C GLN A 131 -13.41 -11.24 -3.25
N SER A 132 -13.17 -11.32 -4.57
CA SER A 132 -12.82 -12.56 -5.28
C SER A 132 -11.61 -13.28 -4.65
N ALA A 133 -10.52 -12.56 -4.39
CA ALA A 133 -9.32 -13.15 -3.79
C ALA A 133 -9.57 -13.68 -2.36
N THR A 134 -10.33 -12.94 -1.54
CA THR A 134 -10.68 -13.39 -0.18
C THR A 134 -11.63 -14.58 -0.17
N THR A 135 -12.60 -14.63 -1.09
CA THR A 135 -13.51 -15.77 -1.23
C THR A 135 -12.78 -17.02 -1.74
N GLU A 136 -11.86 -16.86 -2.69
CA GLU A 136 -11.05 -17.97 -3.21
C GLU A 136 -10.14 -18.53 -2.11
N MET A 137 -9.48 -17.67 -1.32
CA MET A 137 -8.69 -18.10 -0.17
C MET A 137 -9.52 -18.80 0.92
N ALA A 138 -10.73 -18.32 1.21
CA ALA A 138 -11.63 -18.95 2.17
C ALA A 138 -12.11 -20.33 1.71
N HIS A 139 -12.35 -20.51 0.40
CA HIS A 139 -12.68 -21.81 -0.19
C HIS A 139 -11.50 -22.78 -0.10
N HIS A 140 -10.28 -22.36 -0.43
CA HIS A 140 -9.09 -23.19 -0.28
C HIS A 140 -8.85 -23.63 1.17
N GLN A 141 -9.04 -22.74 2.14
CA GLN A 141 -8.91 -23.09 3.56
C GLN A 141 -9.97 -24.10 4.02
N LYS A 142 -11.21 -24.00 3.52
CA LYS A 142 -12.28 -24.97 3.84
C LYS A 142 -11.97 -26.35 3.25
N SER A 143 -11.53 -26.42 1.99
CA SER A 143 -11.21 -27.69 1.36
C SER A 143 -10.03 -28.40 2.04
N LEU A 144 -8.97 -27.65 2.36
CA LEU A 144 -7.82 -28.19 3.11
C LEU A 144 -8.23 -28.75 4.48
N LYS A 145 -9.12 -28.06 5.22
CA LYS A 145 -9.65 -28.56 6.49
C LYS A 145 -10.46 -29.85 6.31
N GLN A 146 -11.23 -29.97 5.23
CA GLN A 146 -12.02 -31.17 4.94
C GLN A 146 -11.12 -32.36 4.61
N HIS A 147 -10.14 -32.19 3.71
CA HIS A 147 -9.18 -33.25 3.38
C HIS A 147 -8.35 -33.68 4.60
N LEU A 148 -7.99 -32.74 5.47
CA LEU A 148 -7.29 -33.03 6.72
C LEU A 148 -8.18 -33.78 7.72
N SER A 149 -9.45 -33.41 7.85
CA SER A 149 -10.42 -34.11 8.70
C SER A 149 -10.68 -35.55 8.24
N ILE A 150 -10.76 -35.79 6.93
CA ILE A 150 -10.93 -37.14 6.35
C ILE A 150 -9.67 -37.99 6.59
N GLY A 151 -8.49 -37.42 6.35
CA GLY A 151 -7.21 -38.09 6.62
C GLY A 151 -7.02 -38.45 8.10
N ALA A 152 -7.34 -37.51 9.00
CA ALA A 152 -7.26 -37.72 10.43
C ALA A 152 -8.19 -38.85 10.91
N ASN A 153 -9.42 -38.92 10.39
CA ASN A 153 -10.36 -39.98 10.75
C ASN A 153 -9.86 -41.36 10.31
N MET A 154 -9.21 -41.47 9.14
CA MET A 154 -8.62 -42.72 8.67
C MET A 154 -7.49 -43.22 9.57
N VAL A 155 -6.63 -42.32 10.04
CA VAL A 155 -5.53 -42.65 10.96
C VAL A 155 -6.08 -43.07 12.33
N VAL A 156 -7.03 -42.30 12.88
CA VAL A 156 -7.64 -42.59 14.19
C VAL A 156 -8.35 -43.94 14.17
N ALA A 157 -9.15 -44.24 13.14
CA ALA A 157 -9.85 -45.52 13.02
C ALA A 157 -8.90 -46.72 13.07
N ARG A 158 -7.75 -46.63 12.37
CA ARG A 158 -6.74 -47.69 12.34
C ARG A 158 -6.00 -47.83 13.68
N ILE A 159 -5.71 -46.72 14.37
CA ILE A 159 -5.12 -46.75 15.72
C ILE A 159 -6.09 -47.40 16.72
N THR A 160 -7.38 -47.06 16.67
CA THR A 160 -8.39 -47.66 17.56
C THR A 160 -8.58 -49.15 17.31
N ALA A 161 -8.57 -49.58 16.04
CA ALA A 161 -8.66 -51.00 15.68
C ALA A 161 -7.44 -51.79 16.20
N PHE A 162 -6.24 -51.22 16.08
CA PHE A 162 -5.02 -51.82 16.60
C PHE A 162 -5.02 -51.92 18.13
N ASN A 163 -5.42 -50.87 18.85
CA ASN A 163 -5.51 -50.91 20.31
C ASN A 163 -6.49 -51.97 20.81
N ARG A 164 -7.63 -52.15 20.12
CA ARG A 164 -8.55 -53.26 20.42
C ARG A 164 -7.89 -54.63 20.20
N LEU A 165 -7.20 -54.81 19.09
CA LEU A 165 -6.54 -56.08 18.76
C LEU A 165 -5.42 -56.38 19.77
N LEU A 166 -4.61 -55.38 20.14
CA LEU A 166 -3.57 -55.51 21.16
C LEU A 166 -4.18 -55.88 22.52
N MET A 167 -5.29 -55.25 22.92
CA MET A 167 -5.98 -55.61 24.17
C MET A 167 -6.54 -57.04 24.14
N LEU A 168 -7.00 -57.51 22.99
CA LEU A 168 -7.44 -58.90 22.83
C LEU A 168 -6.26 -59.87 22.95
N GLN A 169 -5.13 -59.59 22.28
CA GLN A 169 -3.92 -60.41 22.36
C GLN A 169 -3.35 -60.44 23.78
N LEU A 170 -3.25 -59.29 24.46
CA LEU A 170 -2.81 -59.22 25.85
C LEU A 170 -3.73 -59.97 26.83
N LYS A 171 -5.03 -60.07 26.53
CA LYS A 171 -5.97 -60.89 27.31
C LYS A 171 -5.79 -62.38 27.03
N LEU A 172 -5.50 -62.74 25.78
CA LEU A 172 -5.25 -64.12 25.36
C LEU A 172 -3.91 -64.63 25.91
N ASP A 173 -2.87 -63.82 25.89
CA ASP A 173 -1.54 -64.14 26.45
C ASP A 173 -1.61 -64.37 27.96
N ARG A 174 -2.43 -63.62 28.70
CA ARG A 174 -2.65 -63.90 30.14
C ARG A 174 -3.33 -65.24 30.43
N LEU A 175 -4.00 -65.83 29.44
CA LEU A 175 -4.62 -67.15 29.57
C LEU A 175 -3.68 -68.27 29.13
N THR A 176 -2.56 -67.93 28.49
CA THR A 176 -1.62 -68.88 27.88
C THR A 176 -0.20 -68.51 28.31
N ASP A 177 0.24 -68.99 29.47
CA ASP A 177 1.52 -68.65 30.17
C ASP A 177 2.82 -69.02 29.42
N CYS A 178 2.85 -68.99 28.09
CA CYS A 178 3.89 -69.61 27.27
C CYS A 178 4.78 -68.64 26.45
N MET A 179 4.81 -67.32 26.70
CA MET A 179 5.60 -66.40 25.84
C MET A 179 6.73 -65.59 26.51
N PRO A 180 7.88 -65.41 25.83
CA PRO A 180 9.05 -64.70 26.36
C PRO A 180 8.92 -63.17 26.27
N ALA A 181 9.43 -62.47 27.29
CA ALA A 181 9.34 -61.02 27.56
C ALA A 181 9.89 -60.05 26.49
N VAL A 182 10.38 -60.55 25.34
CA VAL A 182 10.97 -59.76 24.24
C VAL A 182 9.93 -59.31 23.21
N TRP A 183 8.76 -59.96 23.17
CA TRP A 183 7.66 -59.63 22.25
C TRP A 183 7.08 -58.21 22.33
N PRO A 184 6.85 -57.59 23.51
CA PRO A 184 6.15 -56.30 23.56
C PRO A 184 6.96 -55.17 22.90
N GLN A 185 8.30 -55.19 23.00
CA GLN A 185 9.14 -54.14 22.42
C GLN A 185 9.12 -54.14 20.88
N ARG A 186 9.11 -55.33 20.26
CA ARG A 186 9.06 -55.46 18.79
C ARG A 186 7.69 -55.05 18.24
N ILE A 187 6.61 -55.37 18.95
CA ILE A 187 5.25 -54.96 18.57
C ILE A 187 5.10 -53.44 18.69
N ILE A 188 5.61 -52.83 19.76
CA ILE A 188 5.57 -51.38 19.96
C ILE A 188 6.41 -50.65 18.89
N ALA A 189 7.61 -51.15 18.59
CA ALA A 189 8.45 -50.58 17.53
C ALA A 189 7.78 -50.69 16.15
N GLY A 190 7.15 -51.83 15.85
CA GLY A 190 6.36 -52.02 14.63
C GLY A 190 5.15 -51.10 14.55
N LEU A 191 4.47 -50.85 15.68
CA LEU A 191 3.35 -49.91 15.75
C LEU A 191 3.79 -48.47 15.47
N VAL A 192 4.87 -48.01 16.10
CA VAL A 192 5.39 -46.66 15.87
C VAL A 192 5.79 -46.50 14.40
N GLY A 193 6.43 -47.51 13.81
CA GLY A 193 6.76 -47.53 12.38
C GLY A 193 5.51 -47.48 11.47
N ALA A 194 4.47 -48.26 11.79
CA ALA A 194 3.22 -48.26 11.04
C ALA A 194 2.47 -46.93 11.14
N ILE A 195 2.42 -46.31 12.33
CA ILE A 195 1.81 -44.98 12.52
C ILE A 195 2.60 -43.93 11.73
N ALA A 196 3.93 -43.96 11.77
CA ALA A 196 4.76 -43.04 10.99
C ALA A 196 4.53 -43.21 9.48
N MET A 197 4.49 -44.44 8.98
CA MET A 197 4.19 -44.73 7.58
C MET A 197 2.78 -44.25 7.18
N MET A 198 1.77 -44.42 8.04
CA MET A 198 0.41 -43.92 7.79
C MET A 198 0.33 -42.39 7.79
N VAL A 199 1.08 -41.70 8.64
CA VAL A 199 1.14 -40.23 8.63
C VAL A 199 1.80 -39.74 7.33
N ILE A 200 2.87 -40.41 6.89
CA ILE A 200 3.51 -40.10 5.61
C ILE A 200 2.52 -40.30 4.45
N GLU A 201 1.81 -41.42 4.41
CA GLU A 201 0.75 -41.64 3.42
C GLU A 201 -0.33 -40.57 3.48
N MET A 202 -0.79 -40.16 4.67
CA MET A 202 -1.79 -39.10 4.82
C MET A 202 -1.31 -37.77 4.23
N VAL A 203 -0.06 -37.38 4.49
CA VAL A 203 0.53 -36.15 3.93
C VAL A 203 0.68 -36.26 2.41
N LEU A 204 1.10 -37.42 1.89
CA LEU A 204 1.17 -37.67 0.45
C LEU A 204 -0.22 -37.66 -0.23
N PHE A 205 -1.25 -38.18 0.44
CA PHE A 205 -2.62 -38.14 -0.05
C PHE A 205 -3.18 -36.72 -0.08
N ILE A 206 -2.95 -35.91 0.96
CA ILE A 206 -3.40 -34.52 1.00
C ILE A 206 -2.68 -33.70 -0.07
N THR A 207 -1.37 -33.86 -0.22
CA THR A 207 -0.61 -33.14 -1.26
C THR A 207 -1.00 -33.56 -2.68
N ARG A 208 -1.28 -34.85 -2.91
CA ARG A 208 -1.80 -35.34 -4.19
C ARG A 208 -3.23 -34.84 -4.46
N ALA A 209 -4.12 -34.87 -3.47
CA ALA A 209 -5.48 -34.36 -3.60
C ALA A 209 -5.50 -32.86 -3.88
N ALA A 210 -4.66 -32.08 -3.19
CA ALA A 210 -4.52 -30.64 -3.42
C ALA A 210 -4.05 -30.31 -4.84
N LYS A 211 -3.21 -31.15 -5.45
CA LYS A 211 -2.80 -31.00 -6.86
C LYS A 211 -3.94 -31.29 -7.84
N PHE A 212 -4.78 -32.29 -7.57
CA PHE A 212 -5.93 -32.60 -8.43
C PHE A 212 -7.02 -31.54 -8.35
N GLU A 213 -7.29 -31.00 -7.17
CA GLU A 213 -8.28 -29.93 -6.99
C GLU A 213 -7.87 -28.63 -7.69
N ALA A 214 -6.56 -28.32 -7.72
CA ALA A 214 -6.03 -27.19 -8.47
C ALA A 214 -6.27 -27.33 -9.99
N ILE A 215 -6.08 -28.53 -10.54
CA ILE A 215 -6.28 -28.82 -11.97
C ILE A 215 -7.76 -28.79 -12.34
N GLU A 216 -8.64 -29.29 -11.46
CA GLU A 216 -10.09 -29.27 -11.70
C GLU A 216 -10.67 -27.85 -11.71
N GLN A 217 -10.13 -26.95 -10.87
CA GLN A 217 -10.49 -25.54 -10.89
C GLN A 217 -10.05 -24.81 -12.16
N GLU A 218 -8.87 -25.12 -12.70
CA GLU A 218 -8.42 -24.58 -13.99
C GLU A 218 -9.33 -25.04 -15.14
N GLN A 219 -9.77 -26.31 -15.12
CA GLN A 219 -10.72 -26.82 -16.12
C GLN A 219 -12.12 -26.20 -15.99
N GLN A 220 -12.60 -25.94 -14.77
CA GLN A 220 -13.90 -25.28 -14.56
C GLN A 220 -13.87 -23.81 -15.00
N LYS A 221 -12.78 -23.07 -14.71
CA LYS A 221 -12.58 -21.69 -15.19
C LYS A 221 -12.58 -21.62 -16.73
N HIS A 222 -11.95 -22.60 -17.40
CA HIS A 222 -11.98 -22.68 -18.86
C HIS A 222 -13.34 -23.06 -19.45
N LYS A 223 -14.17 -23.84 -18.74
CA LYS A 223 -15.54 -24.14 -19.18
C LYS A 223 -16.50 -22.95 -19.03
N THR A 224 -16.29 -22.09 -18.05
CA THR A 224 -17.15 -20.90 -17.84
C THR A 224 -16.78 -19.74 -18.76
N SER A 225 -15.56 -19.69 -19.30
CA SER A 225 -15.12 -18.63 -20.23
C SER A 225 -15.48 -18.88 -21.70
N VAL A 226 -16.19 -19.98 -22.01
CA VAL A 226 -16.61 -20.36 -23.37
C VAL A 226 -18.11 -20.10 -23.61
N PHE A 227 -18.80 -19.48 -22.64
CA PHE A 227 -20.16 -18.96 -22.80
C PHE A 227 -20.18 -17.44 -22.68
#